data_AF-A0AA38LZZ4-F1
#
_entry.id   AF-A0AA38LZZ4-F1
#
_cell.length_a   1.000
_cell.length_b   1.000
_cell.length_c   1.000
_cell.angle_alpha   90.00
_cell.angle_beta   90.00
_cell.angle_gamma   90.00
#
_symmetry.space_group_name_H-M   'P 1'
#
loop_
_entity.id
_entity.type
_entity.pdbx_description
1 polymer ?
#
loop_
_entity_poly.entity_id
_entity_poly.type
_entity_poly.pdbx_seq_one_letter_code
_entity_poly.pdbx_strand_id
1 'polypeptide(L)'
;MEVPFDAQMSRTKNRPLVRCALTPFHAFNYGVTLGAFGTGILCVKLNSLVAALGFGNIILYSFFYTASKRLHVVNTWIGAVVGAIPPMMGWAACTVYGCVNIYIPILVAKNVLHYIKGNLEDGAWLLGTLLYVWQFPHFNSLSWNLRKDYGRAGQVFYLLVAPCFRNLVLPVGTR
;
A
#
# COMPACT_ATOMS: atom_id res chain seq x y z
N MET A 1 10.68 14.25 2.90
CA MET A 1 9.31 14.79 2.76
C MET A 1 8.91 14.89 1.28
N GLU A 2 7.67 14.55 0.94
CA GLU A 2 7.15 14.54 -0.45
C GLU A 2 6.69 15.90 -0.97
N VAL A 3 6.39 16.82 -0.06
CA VAL A 3 5.77 18.14 -0.29
C VAL A 3 6.35 18.95 -1.46
N PRO A 4 7.67 19.17 -1.60
CA PRO A 4 8.19 20.04 -2.66
C PRO A 4 8.01 19.46 -4.07
N PHE A 5 7.90 18.14 -4.21
CA PHE A 5 7.70 17.47 -5.49
C PHE A 5 6.23 17.40 -5.85
N ASP A 6 5.38 17.16 -4.84
CA ASP A 6 3.92 17.23 -5.02
C ASP A 6 3.46 18.63 -5.45
N ALA A 7 4.20 19.68 -5.11
CA ALA A 7 3.96 21.05 -5.56
C ALA A 7 4.17 21.25 -7.07
N GLN A 8 5.03 20.44 -7.70
CA GLN A 8 5.40 20.57 -9.10
C GLN A 8 4.43 19.84 -10.05
N MET A 9 3.59 18.94 -9.54
CA MET A 9 2.63 18.20 -10.36
C MET A 9 1.24 18.85 -10.36
N SER A 10 0.63 18.94 -11.54
CA SER A 10 -0.68 19.58 -11.75
C SER A 10 -1.79 18.96 -10.88
N ARG A 11 -1.72 17.65 -10.67
CA ARG A 11 -2.69 16.87 -9.86
C ARG A 11 -2.56 17.09 -8.36
N THR A 12 -1.33 17.25 -7.86
CA THR A 12 -1.04 17.16 -6.42
C THR A 12 -0.69 18.49 -5.78
N LYS A 13 -0.51 19.55 -6.57
CA LYS A 13 -0.24 20.91 -6.09
C LYS A 13 -1.31 21.46 -5.12
N ASN A 14 -2.54 20.96 -5.23
CA ASN A 14 -3.66 21.41 -4.39
C ASN A 14 -3.81 20.64 -3.07
N ARG A 15 -2.89 19.72 -2.75
CA ARG A 15 -2.94 18.93 -1.51
C ARG A 15 -2.79 19.82 -0.26
N PRO A 16 -3.48 19.53 0.86
CA PRO A 16 -3.44 20.36 2.07
C PRO A 16 -2.03 20.63 2.62
N LEU A 17 -1.13 19.66 2.55
CA LEU A 17 0.27 19.79 3.00
C LEU A 17 1.11 20.70 2.09
N VAL A 18 0.80 20.74 0.79
CA VAL A 18 1.51 21.58 -0.19
C VAL A 18 1.08 23.04 -0.07
N ARG A 19 -0.20 23.27 0.25
CA ARG A 19 -0.77 24.61 0.44
C ARG A 19 -0.51 25.17 1.85
N CYS A 20 0.26 24.46 2.68
CA CYS A 20 0.48 24.78 4.09
C CYS A 20 -0.83 24.93 4.90
N ALA A 21 -1.93 24.33 4.44
CA ALA A 21 -3.22 24.35 5.13
C ALA A 21 -3.22 23.45 6.37
N LEU A 22 -2.30 22.49 6.43
CA LEU A 22 -2.11 21.60 7.57
C LEU A 22 -0.61 21.43 7.82
N THR A 23 -0.19 21.55 9.08
CA THR A 23 1.24 21.44 9.41
C THR A 23 1.69 19.98 9.42
N PRO A 24 2.94 19.67 9.04
CA PRO A 24 3.41 18.29 8.95
C PRO A 24 3.35 17.52 10.27
N PHE A 25 3.54 18.21 11.40
CA PHE A 25 3.44 17.60 12.72
C PHE A 25 2.02 17.14 13.05
N HIS A 26 1.00 17.91 12.68
CA HIS A 26 -0.40 17.50 12.90
C HIS A 26 -0.74 16.29 12.03
N ALA A 27 -0.30 16.26 10.77
CA ALA A 27 -0.49 15.10 9.89
C ALA A 27 0.20 13.85 10.44
N PHE A 28 1.42 14.00 10.94
CA PHE A 28 2.18 12.89 11.51
C PHE A 28 1.49 12.31 12.77
N ASN A 29 1.15 13.17 13.73
CA ASN A 29 0.48 12.74 14.96
C ASN A 29 -0.88 12.08 14.65
N TYR A 30 -1.65 12.66 13.72
CA TYR A 30 -2.91 12.06 13.29
C TYR A 30 -2.73 10.69 12.63
N GLY A 31 -1.69 10.53 11.81
CA GLY A 31 -1.36 9.23 11.19
C GLY A 31 -0.96 8.18 12.22
N VAL A 32 -0.15 8.54 13.21
CA VAL A 32 0.27 7.62 14.28
C VAL A 32 -0.92 7.21 15.15
N THR A 33 -1.77 8.16 15.56
CA THR A 33 -2.94 7.85 16.39
C THR A 33 -3.93 6.96 15.66
N LEU A 34 -4.25 7.27 14.40
CA LEU A 34 -5.16 6.46 13.59
C LEU A 34 -4.58 5.08 13.26
N GLY A 35 -3.28 5.00 12.97
CA GLY A 35 -2.59 3.73 12.73
C GLY A 35 -2.56 2.83 13.95
N ALA A 36 -2.25 3.38 15.13
CA ALA A 36 -2.27 2.64 16.39
C ALA A 36 -3.68 2.19 16.76
N PHE A 37 -4.66 3.09 16.63
CA PHE A 37 -6.06 2.79 16.93
C PHE A 37 -6.64 1.75 15.97
N GLY A 38 -6.41 1.88 14.67
CA GLY A 38 -6.83 0.93 13.65
C GLY A 38 -6.22 -0.45 13.85
N THR A 39 -4.91 -0.52 14.11
CA THR A 39 -4.22 -1.80 14.41
C THR A 39 -4.75 -2.42 15.71
N GLY A 40 -5.03 -1.60 16.72
CA GLY A 40 -5.65 -2.04 17.98
C GLY A 40 -7.03 -2.65 17.78
N ILE A 41 -7.88 -2.04 16.95
CA ILE A 41 -9.19 -2.59 16.59
C ILE A 41 -9.04 -3.95 15.89
N LEU A 42 -8.11 -4.07 14.93
CA LEU A 42 -7.88 -5.34 14.22
C LEU A 42 -7.43 -6.44 15.19
N CYS A 43 -6.62 -6.12 16.19
CA CYS A 43 -6.14 -7.07 17.20
C CYS A 43 -7.27 -7.58 18.11
N VAL A 44 -8.20 -6.69 18.50
CA VAL A 44 -9.31 -7.04 19.40
C VAL A 44 -10.48 -7.70 18.67
N LYS A 45 -10.79 -7.25 17.45
CA LYS A 45 -11.98 -7.71 16.72
C LYS A 45 -11.70 -8.90 15.81
N LEU A 46 -10.54 -8.98 15.18
CA LEU A 46 -10.25 -9.98 14.16
C LEU A 46 -9.32 -11.07 14.71
N ASN A 47 -8.03 -10.95 14.39
CA ASN A 47 -7.01 -11.95 14.64
C ASN A 47 -5.64 -11.25 14.71
N SER A 48 -4.76 -11.75 15.58
CA SER A 48 -3.37 -11.30 15.70
C SER A 48 -2.62 -11.34 14.37
N LEU A 49 -2.90 -12.30 13.47
CA LEU A 49 -2.28 -12.34 12.14
C LEU A 49 -2.71 -11.16 11.26
N VAL A 50 -4.01 -10.83 11.25
CA VAL A 50 -4.53 -9.70 10.45
C VAL A 50 -4.01 -8.37 11.00
N ALA A 51 -3.91 -8.26 12.33
CA ALA A 51 -3.29 -7.10 12.97
C ALA A 51 -1.79 -6.97 12.61
N ALA A 52 -1.05 -8.08 12.62
CA ALA A 52 0.37 -8.09 12.23
C ALA A 52 0.57 -7.72 10.75
N LEU A 53 -0.25 -8.27 9.85
CA LEU A 53 -0.24 -7.91 8.42
C LEU A 53 -0.60 -6.44 8.20
N GLY A 54 -1.61 -5.92 8.90
CA GLY A 54 -2.02 -4.52 8.81
C GLY A 54 -0.92 -3.56 9.30
N PHE A 55 -0.32 -3.86 10.45
CA PHE A 55 0.80 -3.10 10.98
C PHE A 55 2.02 -3.15 10.06
N GLY A 56 2.36 -4.35 9.57
CA GLY A 56 3.42 -4.55 8.58
C GLY A 56 3.16 -3.75 7.30
N ASN A 57 1.91 -3.66 6.84
CA ASN A 57 1.54 -2.89 5.66
C ASN A 57 1.73 -1.37 5.85
N ILE A 58 1.41 -0.85 7.05
CA ILE A 58 1.66 0.57 7.40
C ILE A 58 3.17 0.87 7.33
N ILE A 59 4.00 -0.01 7.89
CA ILE A 59 5.47 0.15 7.86
C ILE A 59 6.00 0.04 6.42
N LEU A 60 5.59 -1.01 5.70
CA LEU A 60 6.01 -1.28 4.33
C LEU A 60 5.68 -0.10 3.41
N TYR A 61 4.47 0.46 3.53
CA TYR A 61 4.06 1.59 2.72
C TYR A 61 4.75 2.90 3.13
N SER A 62 4.77 3.22 4.44
CA SER A 62 5.25 4.53 4.92
C SER A 62 6.77 4.67 4.86
N PHE A 63 7.52 3.61 5.13
CA PHE A 63 8.98 3.65 5.15
C PHE A 63 9.59 3.14 3.84
N PHE A 64 9.27 1.91 3.45
CA PHE A 64 9.95 1.27 2.31
C PHE A 64 9.46 1.79 0.98
N TYR A 65 8.14 1.79 0.74
CA TYR A 65 7.59 2.26 -0.53
C TYR A 65 7.85 3.76 -0.75
N THR A 66 7.60 4.58 0.26
CA THR A 66 7.78 6.04 0.18
C THR A 66 9.25 6.43 -0.05
N ALA A 67 10.22 5.74 0.56
CA ALA A 67 11.63 5.96 0.29
C ALA A 67 12.05 5.44 -1.10
N SER A 68 11.58 4.25 -1.48
CA SER A 68 11.94 3.59 -2.74
C SER A 68 11.45 4.33 -3.98
N LYS A 69 10.31 5.02 -3.88
CA LYS A 69 9.67 5.79 -4.98
C LYS A 69 10.60 6.74 -5.72
N ARG A 70 11.71 7.17 -5.10
CA ARG A 70 12.68 8.12 -5.70
C ARG A 70 14.00 7.51 -6.14
N LEU A 71 14.36 6.35 -5.59
CA LEU A 71 15.70 5.81 -5.78
C LEU A 71 15.70 4.70 -6.83
N HIS A 72 14.66 3.87 -6.86
CA HIS A 72 14.69 2.66 -7.65
C HIS A 72 13.35 2.36 -8.32
N VAL A 73 13.46 1.70 -9.46
CA VAL A 73 12.34 1.12 -10.20
C VAL A 73 11.62 0.03 -9.39
N VAL A 74 12.26 -0.47 -8.33
CA VAL A 74 11.72 -1.44 -7.36
C VAL A 74 10.47 -0.93 -6.64
N ASN A 75 10.18 0.38 -6.69
CA ASN A 75 8.98 0.94 -6.07
C ASN A 75 7.67 0.26 -6.54
N THR A 76 7.60 -0.18 -7.81
CA THR A 76 6.39 -0.81 -8.36
C THR A 76 6.21 -2.21 -7.78
N TRP A 77 7.31 -2.91 -7.53
CA TRP A 77 7.33 -4.24 -6.95
C TRP A 77 6.92 -4.19 -5.47
N ILE A 78 7.48 -3.24 -4.71
CA ILE A 78 7.10 -3.02 -3.30
C ILE A 78 5.65 -2.57 -3.21
N GLY A 79 5.21 -1.66 -4.09
CA GLY A 79 3.83 -1.22 -4.18
C GLY A 79 2.87 -2.36 -4.53
N ALA A 80 3.30 -3.28 -5.39
CA ALA A 80 2.52 -4.48 -5.72
C ALA A 80 2.33 -5.41 -4.51
N VAL A 81 3.38 -5.59 -3.68
CA VAL A 81 3.27 -6.34 -2.42
C VAL A 81 2.29 -5.66 -1.46
N VAL A 82 2.41 -4.35 -1.27
CA VAL A 82 1.47 -3.56 -0.45
C VAL A 82 0.03 -3.73 -0.95
N GLY A 83 -0.19 -3.76 -2.27
CA GLY A 83 -1.50 -3.95 -2.87
C GLY A 83 -2.09 -5.35 -2.72
N ALA A 84 -1.24 -6.37 -2.56
CA ALA A 84 -1.65 -7.77 -2.38
C ALA A 84 -2.06 -8.11 -0.93
N ILE A 85 -1.55 -7.36 0.06
CA ILE A 85 -1.81 -7.60 1.49
C ILE A 85 -3.27 -7.37 1.90
N PRO A 86 -3.98 -6.27 1.52
CA PRO A 86 -5.36 -6.04 1.96
C PRO A 86 -6.36 -7.14 1.55
N PRO A 87 -6.31 -7.69 0.33
CA PRO A 87 -7.11 -8.85 -0.05
C PRO A 87 -6.82 -10.09 0.81
N MET A 88 -5.54 -10.36 1.10
CA MET A 88 -5.15 -11.45 2.01
C MET A 88 -5.67 -11.22 3.44
N MET A 89 -5.61 -9.98 3.92
CA MET A 89 -6.20 -9.58 5.20
C MET A 89 -7.72 -9.76 5.21
N GLY A 90 -8.40 -9.44 4.11
CA GLY A 90 -9.84 -9.65 3.95
C GLY A 90 -10.21 -11.13 4.02
N TRP A 91 -9.48 -11.99 3.31
CA TRP A 91 -9.68 -13.44 3.40
C TRP A 91 -9.46 -13.96 4.83
N ALA A 92 -8.35 -13.56 5.46
CA ALA A 92 -8.03 -13.94 6.82
C ALA A 92 -9.02 -13.39 7.87
N ALA A 93 -9.69 -12.27 7.59
CA ALA A 93 -10.78 -11.77 8.43
C ALA A 93 -12.04 -12.62 8.27
N CYS A 94 -12.35 -13.05 7.05
CA CYS A 94 -13.49 -13.92 6.76
C CYS A 94 -13.30 -15.33 7.31
N THR A 95 -12.08 -15.87 7.39
CA THR A 95 -11.86 -17.21 8.00
C THR A 95 -12.10 -17.21 9.51
N VAL A 96 -11.80 -16.10 10.19
CA VAL A 96 -12.07 -15.92 11.63
C VAL A 96 -13.57 -15.84 11.91
N TYR A 97 -14.35 -15.28 10.98
CA TYR A 97 -15.82 -15.24 11.03
C TYR A 97 -16.49 -16.29 10.13
N GLY A 98 -15.74 -17.26 9.62
CA GLY A 98 -16.10 -18.02 8.42
C GLY A 98 -17.17 -19.07 8.66
N CYS A 99 -18.34 -18.85 8.06
CA CYS A 99 -19.18 -19.76 7.26
C CYS A 99 -19.59 -21.16 7.79
N VAL A 100 -19.03 -21.67 8.89
CA VAL A 100 -19.52 -22.84 9.64
C VAL A 100 -20.47 -22.41 10.77
N ASN A 101 -20.57 -21.11 11.05
CA ASN A 101 -21.34 -20.59 12.17
C ASN A 101 -22.77 -20.14 11.81
N ILE A 102 -23.35 -20.67 10.73
CA ILE A 102 -24.81 -20.67 10.57
C ILE A 102 -25.47 -21.79 11.41
N TYR A 103 -24.71 -22.78 11.90
CA TYR A 103 -25.32 -23.96 12.54
C TYR A 103 -24.96 -24.28 14.01
N ILE A 104 -23.90 -23.77 14.66
CA ILE A 104 -23.55 -24.27 16.02
C ILE A 104 -22.95 -23.18 16.95
N PRO A 105 -23.74 -22.55 17.83
CA PRO A 105 -23.25 -21.55 18.80
C PRO A 105 -22.72 -22.17 20.11
N ILE A 106 -22.05 -23.34 20.08
CA ILE A 106 -21.61 -24.08 21.29
C ILE A 106 -20.11 -24.48 21.29
N LEU A 107 -19.32 -24.04 20.31
CA LEU A 107 -17.88 -24.37 20.23
C LEU A 107 -16.94 -23.15 20.35
N VAL A 108 -17.40 -22.09 21.02
CA VAL A 108 -16.60 -20.89 21.35
C VAL A 108 -15.35 -21.22 22.19
N ALA A 109 -15.33 -22.38 22.87
CA ALA A 109 -14.25 -22.71 23.82
C ALA A 109 -13.02 -23.43 23.23
N LYS A 110 -13.07 -24.03 22.01
CA LYS A 110 -11.92 -24.82 21.49
C LYS A 110 -10.96 -24.08 20.56
N ASN A 111 -11.25 -22.84 20.15
CA ASN A 111 -10.49 -22.15 19.09
C ASN A 111 -9.57 -21.01 19.56
N VAL A 112 -9.08 -21.04 20.81
CA VAL A 112 -8.03 -20.11 21.27
C VAL A 112 -6.64 -20.50 20.72
N LEU A 113 -6.40 -21.79 20.43
CA LEU A 113 -5.12 -22.24 19.85
C LEU A 113 -5.02 -22.06 18.32
N HIS A 114 -6.16 -22.02 17.61
CA HIS A 114 -6.21 -21.67 16.18
C HIS A 114 -6.08 -20.15 15.94
N TYR A 115 -6.34 -19.34 16.99
CA TYR A 115 -6.17 -17.88 16.98
C TYR A 115 -4.70 -17.45 16.84
N ILE A 116 -3.75 -18.30 17.26
CA ILE A 116 -2.31 -18.01 17.25
C ILE A 116 -1.62 -18.64 16.01
N LYS A 117 -2.13 -19.77 15.52
CA LYS A 117 -1.68 -20.42 14.27
C LYS A 117 -2.56 -19.98 13.10
N GLY A 118 -2.53 -18.70 12.76
CA GLY A 118 -3.11 -18.25 11.50
C GLY A 118 -2.29 -18.80 10.33
N ASN A 119 -2.69 -19.93 9.76
CA ASN A 119 -2.17 -20.35 8.46
C ASN A 119 -2.93 -19.57 7.39
N LEU A 120 -2.20 -18.92 6.49
CA LEU A 120 -2.77 -18.36 5.27
C LEU A 120 -3.17 -19.53 4.37
N GLU A 121 -4.47 -19.77 4.24
CA GLU A 121 -5.02 -20.75 3.31
C GLU A 121 -4.59 -20.44 1.88
N ASP A 122 -4.52 -21.49 1.05
CA ASP A 122 -4.08 -21.38 -0.35
C ASP A 122 -4.92 -20.38 -1.16
N GLY A 123 -6.20 -20.19 -0.79
CA GLY A 123 -7.09 -19.19 -1.39
C GLY A 123 -6.66 -17.75 -1.15
N ALA A 124 -6.09 -17.44 0.03
CA ALA A 124 -5.57 -16.11 0.33
C ALA A 124 -4.33 -15.81 -0.52
N TRP A 125 -3.45 -16.80 -0.69
CA TRP A 125 -2.26 -16.68 -1.55
C TRP A 125 -2.64 -16.49 -3.01
N LEU A 126 -3.60 -17.27 -3.52
CA LEU A 126 -4.07 -17.15 -4.90
C LEU A 126 -4.64 -15.75 -5.18
N LEU A 127 -5.51 -15.25 -4.30
CA LEU A 127 -6.10 -13.92 -4.43
C LEU A 127 -5.02 -12.82 -4.34
N GLY A 128 -4.09 -12.97 -3.39
CA GLY A 128 -2.95 -12.07 -3.23
C GLY A 128 -2.08 -12.02 -4.49
N THR A 129 -1.74 -13.17 -5.06
CA THR A 129 -0.93 -13.26 -6.30
C THR A 129 -1.67 -12.69 -7.50
N LEU A 130 -2.96 -12.96 -7.65
CA LEU A 130 -3.75 -12.39 -8.75
C LEU A 130 -3.75 -10.87 -8.68
N LEU A 131 -3.96 -10.30 -7.48
CA LEU A 131 -3.96 -8.85 -7.30
C LEU A 131 -2.57 -8.24 -7.39
N TYR A 132 -1.53 -8.97 -6.96
CA TYR A 132 -0.13 -8.60 -7.18
C TYR A 132 0.18 -8.44 -8.66
N VAL A 133 -0.18 -9.44 -9.49
CA VAL A 133 0.03 -9.40 -10.94
C VAL A 133 -0.78 -8.27 -11.56
N TRP A 134 -2.00 -8.04 -11.10
CA TRP A 134 -2.85 -6.94 -11.57
C TRP A 134 -2.28 -5.55 -11.29
N GLN A 135 -1.47 -5.37 -10.23
CA GLN A 135 -0.89 -4.06 -9.93
C GLN A 135 0.02 -3.55 -11.05
N PHE A 136 0.69 -4.42 -11.80
CA PHE A 136 1.59 -4.01 -12.88
C PHE A 136 0.86 -3.32 -14.04
N PRO A 137 -0.12 -3.94 -14.74
CA PRO A 137 -0.82 -3.27 -15.84
C PRO A 137 -1.59 -2.03 -15.36
N HIS A 138 -2.19 -2.09 -14.16
CA HIS A 138 -2.92 -0.97 -13.60
C HIS A 138 -2.01 0.25 -13.32
N PHE A 139 -0.89 0.03 -12.62
CA PHE A 139 0.04 1.11 -12.30
C PHE A 139 0.73 1.68 -13.55
N ASN A 140 1.08 0.79 -14.49
CA ASN A 140 1.72 1.16 -15.74
C ASN A 140 0.80 2.04 -16.61
N SER A 141 -0.48 1.68 -16.73
CA SER A 141 -1.45 2.49 -17.48
C SER A 141 -1.68 3.88 -16.86
N LEU A 142 -1.72 4.01 -15.53
CA LEU A 142 -1.91 5.30 -14.86
C LEU A 142 -0.68 6.21 -15.03
N SER A 143 0.51 5.64 -14.86
CA SER A 143 1.77 6.40 -14.94
C SER A 143 2.06 6.92 -16.35
N TRP A 144 1.52 6.27 -17.38
CA TRP A 144 1.61 6.72 -18.77
C TRP A 144 1.03 8.13 -19.00
N ASN A 145 -0.14 8.42 -18.41
CA ASN A 145 -0.82 9.71 -18.58
C ASN A 145 -0.12 10.85 -17.83
N LEU A 146 0.56 10.53 -16.73
CA LEU A 146 1.20 11.50 -15.83
C LEU A 146 2.72 11.60 -16.04
N ARG A 147 3.27 10.94 -17.06
CA ARG A 147 4.72 10.84 -17.32
C ARG A 147 5.46 12.17 -17.37
N LYS A 148 4.84 13.22 -17.95
CA LYS A 148 5.43 14.56 -18.06
C LYS A 148 5.54 15.26 -16.70
N ASP A 149 4.58 15.02 -15.82
CA ASP A 149 4.58 15.59 -14.45
C ASP A 149 5.59 14.85 -13.57
N TYR A 150 5.70 13.53 -13.74
CA TYR A 150 6.70 12.72 -13.05
C TYR A 150 8.14 13.04 -13.45
N GLY A 151 8.38 13.30 -14.74
CA GLY A 151 9.69 13.75 -15.24
C GLY A 151 10.10 15.09 -14.61
N ARG A 152 9.15 16.04 -14.49
CA ARG A 152 9.39 17.33 -13.81
C ARG A 152 9.65 17.18 -12.30
N ALA A 153 8.99 16.23 -11.66
CA ALA A 153 9.14 15.94 -10.24
C ALA A 153 10.32 14.99 -9.91
N GLY A 154 11.15 14.62 -10.89
CA GLY A 154 12.33 13.77 -10.69
C GLY A 154 12.03 12.36 -10.19
N GLN A 155 10.82 11.83 -10.44
CA GLN A 155 10.44 10.49 -9.99
C GLN A 155 10.93 9.42 -10.97
N VAL A 156 11.49 8.33 -10.45
CA VAL A 156 12.07 7.24 -11.24
C VAL A 156 11.07 6.08 -11.29
N PHE A 157 10.40 5.89 -12.44
CA PHE A 157 9.48 4.77 -12.68
C PHE A 157 9.93 3.93 -13.87
N TYR A 158 9.50 2.66 -13.91
CA TYR A 158 9.86 1.70 -14.96
C TYR A 158 9.65 2.27 -16.39
N LEU A 159 8.50 2.92 -16.63
CA LEU A 159 8.19 3.56 -17.92
C LEU A 159 9.08 4.76 -18.28
N LEU A 160 9.68 5.41 -17.30
CA LEU A 160 10.55 6.57 -17.50
C LEU A 160 12.00 6.16 -17.77
N VAL A 161 12.40 4.95 -17.34
CA VAL A 161 13.78 4.46 -17.47
C VAL A 161 14.00 3.69 -18.78
N ALA A 162 12.96 3.08 -19.34
CA ALA A 162 13.06 2.28 -20.57
C ALA A 162 13.69 3.10 -21.73
N PRO A 163 14.79 2.63 -22.34
CA PRO A 163 15.56 3.39 -23.33
C PRO A 163 14.72 3.76 -24.57
N CYS A 164 13.72 2.94 -24.93
CA CYS A 164 12.83 3.18 -26.06
C CYS A 164 11.91 4.41 -25.89
N PHE A 165 11.60 4.82 -24.65
CA PHE A 165 10.70 5.96 -24.36
C PHE A 165 11.41 7.19 -23.80
N ARG A 166 12.69 7.05 -23.41
CA ARG A 166 13.50 8.09 -22.78
C ARG A 166 13.58 9.38 -23.61
N ASN A 167 13.72 9.26 -24.93
CA ASN A 167 13.81 10.41 -25.84
C ASN A 167 12.48 11.13 -26.08
N LEU A 168 11.35 10.55 -25.66
CA LEU A 168 10.01 11.13 -25.83
C LEU A 168 9.55 11.93 -24.59
N VAL A 169 10.28 11.83 -23.48
CA VAL A 169 9.81 12.26 -22.14
C VAL A 169 10.66 13.38 -21.55
N LEU A 170 11.95 13.47 -21.86
CA LEU A 170 12.81 14.56 -21.42
C LEU A 170 13.38 15.30 -22.64
N PRO A 171 13.18 16.61 -22.79
CA PRO A 171 13.94 17.36 -23.77
C PRO A 171 15.43 17.21 -23.43
N VAL A 172 16.21 16.83 -24.44
CA VAL A 172 17.67 16.76 -24.39
C VAL A 172 18.20 18.11 -23.90
N GLY A 173 18.58 18.24 -22.62
CA GLY A 173 19.03 19.55 -22.15
C GLY A 173 19.35 19.75 -20.67
N THR A 174 18.93 18.90 -19.74
CA THR A 174 19.28 19.10 -18.31
C THR A 174 20.34 18.10 -17.88
N ARG A 175 21.60 18.45 -18.16
CA ARG A 175 22.74 18.09 -17.30
C ARG A 175 22.83 19.11 -16.18
#